data_AF-A0A820W8X6-F1
#
_entry.id   AF-A0A820W8X6-F1
#
_cell.length_a   1.000
_cell.length_b   1.000
_cell.length_c   1.000
_cell.angle_alpha   90.00
_cell.angle_beta   90.00
_cell.angle_gamma   90.00
#
_symmetry.space_group_name_H-M   'P 1'
#
loop_
_entity.id
_entity.type
_entity.pdbx_description
1 polymer ?
#
loop_
_entity_poly.entity_id
_entity_poly.type
_entity_poly.pdbx_seq_one_letter_code
_entity_poly.pdbx_strand_id
1 'polypeptide(L)'
;MTEIAIAEVYVNGDHTRERLANDKVVWEEARPGEHRWQSYSHAPFQTHGDRIKPDWGYFYVASRSRFLRDSTQTNASLSRQAFIQGKFNLPQRDDSQGPQSVQNGYPASSFQFDYSQINQNSNSYSSFLVFFHDEQLSINFFSNYQRPYWTKIYTNAQKLLDAAFQRFNDIQDEANRYDKMLIDRYTNVAGDEYATLLSLVHRQVTGACVTVWNDERQEAWSYMKEQSSDGDVSTVDVISPAAPFFLTLGPEYLRRLMLPLLAYSNNETYVRYKLPWTPHHLGDWPVCSILPQEQEQMPMEETGNMLILLAAIAQRQSQQIDYLQPYAPLLQSWAHYLNDSLPDPENQLCTDDFEGPSAHNANLALKGIIGLGAYSILLSMGLGNQSQADVYMKQAVDFAYAWTLLDWNGQDHFRLQYNASDSTWSQKYNMFWSFVIGLDDVLFGELRIRDIELAYYEKKLNQFGLPLDSRGALAKLDSSMWIAAMTRGNTEQRQQIVDNLYTFAHSTPTRIPLSDVYDTTTNEAVYFTARPVLGGLHALDLLAI
;
A
#
# COMPACT_ATOMS: atom_id res chain seq x y z
N MET A 1 -24.72 14.69 39.22
CA MET A 1 -23.26 14.77 39.03
C MET A 1 -22.92 13.75 37.98
N THR A 2 -22.97 14.15 36.72
CA THR A 2 -22.50 13.35 35.60
C THR A 2 -20.99 13.59 35.50
N GLU A 3 -20.19 12.56 35.71
CA GLU A 3 -18.76 12.59 35.39
C GLU A 3 -18.63 12.86 33.89
N ILE A 4 -18.17 14.06 33.54
CA ILE A 4 -17.82 14.39 32.16
C ILE A 4 -16.38 13.89 31.98
N ALA A 5 -16.23 12.79 31.26
CA ALA A 5 -14.93 12.33 30.81
C ALA A 5 -14.32 13.41 29.92
N ILE A 6 -13.21 14.00 30.36
CA ILE A 6 -12.37 14.82 29.48
C ILE A 6 -11.67 13.82 28.55
N ALA A 7 -12.17 13.66 27.34
CA ALA A 7 -11.46 12.95 26.30
C ALA A 7 -10.39 13.90 25.75
N GLU A 8 -9.16 13.79 26.23
CA GLU A 8 -8.00 14.35 25.55
C GLU A 8 -7.69 13.45 24.35
N VAL A 9 -8.13 13.86 23.15
CA VAL A 9 -7.63 13.26 21.92
C VAL A 9 -6.31 13.95 21.59
N TYR A 10 -5.22 13.37 22.05
CA TYR A 10 -3.90 13.68 21.52
C TYR A 10 -3.81 13.08 20.12
N VAL A 11 -4.06 13.88 19.08
CA VAL A 11 -3.62 13.54 17.71
C VAL A 11 -2.13 13.82 17.62
N ASN A 12 -1.33 13.07 18.38
CA ASN A 12 0.10 13.01 18.18
C ASN A 12 0.41 11.58 17.74
N GLY A 13 0.24 11.35 16.44
CA GLY A 13 0.71 10.12 15.80
C GLY A 13 2.24 10.16 15.73
N ASP A 14 2.87 9.80 16.83
CA ASP A 14 4.23 9.31 17.08
C ASP A 14 5.48 9.67 16.23
N HIS A 15 6.60 9.70 16.97
CA HIS A 15 8.03 9.51 16.61
C HIS A 15 8.86 10.54 15.82
N THR A 16 8.51 11.82 15.78
CA THR A 16 9.48 12.91 15.43
C THR A 16 9.54 13.99 16.51
N ARG A 17 9.77 13.57 17.76
CA ARG A 17 9.74 14.46 18.94
C ARG A 17 10.77 15.60 18.93
N GLU A 18 11.78 15.56 18.06
CA GLU A 18 12.80 16.61 17.98
C GLU A 18 12.43 17.79 17.06
N ARG A 19 11.58 17.60 16.04
CA ARG A 19 11.26 18.68 15.08
C ARG A 19 10.21 19.66 15.59
N LEU A 20 9.18 19.16 16.28
CA LEU A 20 8.00 19.95 16.65
C LEU A 20 8.27 21.09 17.63
N ALA A 21 9.26 20.99 18.52
CA ALA A 21 9.42 21.95 19.62
C ALA A 21 9.63 23.40 19.15
N ASN A 22 10.44 23.58 18.10
CA ASN A 22 10.77 24.90 17.56
C ASN A 22 9.84 25.34 16.42
N ASP A 23 9.03 24.43 15.89
CA ASP A 23 8.11 24.72 14.80
C ASP A 23 7.11 25.79 15.20
N LYS A 24 6.92 26.74 14.28
CA LYS A 24 5.98 27.83 14.46
C LYS A 24 4.67 27.45 13.81
N VAL A 25 3.57 27.64 14.53
CA VAL A 25 2.23 27.38 14.02
C VAL A 25 1.44 28.68 14.01
N VAL A 26 0.70 28.90 12.92
CA VAL A 26 -0.34 29.91 12.82
C VAL A 26 -1.67 29.20 12.92
N TRP A 27 -2.63 29.81 13.60
CA TRP A 27 -4.00 29.33 13.68
C TRP A 27 -4.94 30.49 13.44
N GLU A 28 -6.11 30.17 12.91
CA GLU A 28 -7.21 31.10 12.76
C GLU A 28 -8.54 30.35 12.75
N GLU A 29 -9.56 31.00 13.30
CA GLU A 29 -10.94 30.59 13.10
C GLU A 29 -11.35 30.97 11.66
N ALA A 30 -11.54 29.96 10.81
CA ALA A 30 -11.96 30.16 9.43
C ALA A 30 -13.43 30.61 9.36
N ARG A 31 -14.26 30.05 10.26
CA ARG A 31 -15.68 30.37 10.51
C ARG A 31 -16.03 29.98 11.95
N PRO A 32 -17.13 30.51 12.54
CA PRO A 32 -17.64 30.03 13.83
C PRO A 32 -17.70 28.50 13.91
N GLY A 33 -16.91 27.89 14.79
CA GLY A 33 -16.85 26.42 14.96
C GLY A 33 -16.00 25.68 13.92
N GLU A 34 -15.23 26.39 13.10
CA GLU A 34 -14.31 25.85 12.11
C GLU A 34 -12.92 26.45 12.31
N HIS A 35 -12.04 25.65 12.91
CA HIS A 35 -10.68 26.02 13.23
C HIS A 35 -9.71 25.51 12.17
N ARG A 36 -8.74 26.32 11.77
CA ARG A 36 -7.64 25.85 10.92
C ARG A 36 -6.27 26.22 11.49
N TRP A 37 -5.31 25.40 11.12
CA TRP A 37 -3.92 25.44 11.56
C TRP A 37 -3.04 25.43 10.33
N GLN A 38 -1.97 26.21 10.34
CA GLN A 38 -0.93 26.18 9.31
C GLN A 38 0.43 26.13 10.00
N SER A 39 1.26 25.17 9.61
CA SER A 39 2.68 25.19 9.95
C SER A 39 3.36 26.34 9.21
N TYR A 40 4.06 27.21 9.94
CA TYR A 40 4.71 28.42 9.41
C TYR A 40 6.12 28.13 8.87
N SER A 41 6.74 27.00 9.24
CA SER A 41 8.17 26.78 9.01
C SER A 41 8.55 26.15 7.67
N HIS A 42 7.65 25.44 6.98
CA HIS A 42 8.07 24.54 5.90
C HIS A 42 7.39 24.84 4.56
N ALA A 43 8.21 25.15 3.55
CA ALA A 43 7.76 25.12 2.18
C ALA A 43 7.51 23.65 1.76
N PRO A 44 6.54 23.39 0.87
CA PRO A 44 6.28 22.04 0.39
C PRO A 44 7.57 21.35 -0.11
N PHE A 45 7.70 20.05 0.18
CA PHE A 45 8.79 19.20 -0.31
C PHE A 45 10.19 19.46 0.25
N GLN A 46 10.34 20.26 1.32
CA GLN A 46 11.64 20.42 1.99
C GLN A 46 12.08 19.18 2.78
N THR A 47 11.12 18.38 3.26
CA THR A 47 11.36 17.11 3.92
C THR A 47 10.89 15.97 3.01
N HIS A 48 11.73 14.96 2.82
CA HIS A 48 11.44 13.78 2.02
C HIS A 48 12.07 12.52 2.61
N GLY A 49 11.59 11.34 2.20
CA GLY A 49 12.06 10.02 2.63
C GLY A 49 11.13 9.29 3.61
N ASP A 50 11.65 8.23 4.24
CA ASP A 50 10.84 7.39 5.12
C ASP A 50 10.35 8.14 6.37
N ARG A 51 9.17 7.74 6.87
CA ARG A 51 8.50 8.31 8.05
C ARG A 51 8.23 9.82 7.99
N ILE A 52 8.52 10.47 6.86
CA ILE A 52 8.10 11.84 6.57
C ILE A 52 6.60 11.88 6.30
N LYS A 53 5.94 12.84 6.94
CA LYS A 53 4.54 13.20 6.76
C LYS A 53 4.51 14.61 6.15
N PRO A 54 3.50 14.97 5.34
CA PRO A 54 3.40 16.34 4.88
C PRO A 54 3.21 17.28 6.08
N ASP A 55 4.17 18.16 6.31
CA ASP A 55 4.20 19.12 7.42
C ASP A 55 3.89 20.56 6.96
N TRP A 56 3.37 20.68 5.74
CA TRP A 56 2.89 21.91 5.11
C TRP A 56 1.37 21.88 4.91
N GLY A 57 0.85 23.00 4.39
CA GLY A 57 -0.57 23.17 4.13
C GLY A 57 -1.36 23.50 5.39
N TYR A 58 -2.66 23.18 5.38
CA TYR A 58 -3.60 23.53 6.45
C TYR A 58 -4.26 22.30 7.06
N PHE A 59 -4.27 22.21 8.39
CA PHE A 59 -5.05 21.22 9.10
C PHE A 59 -6.32 21.87 9.67
N TYR A 60 -7.48 21.35 9.32
CA TYR A 60 -8.79 21.83 9.73
C TYR A 60 -9.39 20.89 10.78
N VAL A 61 -9.97 21.50 11.81
CA VAL A 61 -10.89 20.83 12.74
C VAL A 61 -12.19 21.61 12.74
N ALA A 62 -13.30 20.97 12.36
CA ALA A 62 -14.58 21.66 12.19
C ALA A 62 -15.71 20.93 12.90
N SER A 63 -16.69 21.67 13.41
CA SER A 63 -17.99 21.15 13.82
C SER A 63 -19.12 22.09 13.39
N ARG A 64 -20.22 21.51 12.92
CA ARG A 64 -21.49 22.23 12.63
C ARG A 64 -22.64 21.76 13.49
N SER A 65 -22.32 21.14 14.62
CA SER A 65 -23.34 20.61 15.52
C SER A 65 -24.15 21.75 16.13
N ARG A 66 -25.48 21.63 16.16
CA ARG A 66 -26.35 22.53 16.95
C ARG A 66 -26.04 22.52 18.45
N PHE A 67 -25.28 21.52 18.92
CA PHE A 67 -24.85 21.39 20.29
C PHE A 67 -23.49 22.05 20.54
N LEU A 68 -22.79 22.53 19.51
CA LEU A 68 -21.56 23.30 19.70
C LEU A 68 -21.93 24.59 20.43
N ARG A 69 -21.48 24.70 21.68
CA ARG A 69 -21.73 25.86 22.55
C ARG A 69 -20.64 26.91 22.40
N ASP A 70 -19.40 26.45 22.35
CA ASP A 70 -18.23 27.30 22.28
C ASP A 70 -17.07 26.56 21.61
N SER A 71 -16.14 27.30 21.01
CA SER A 71 -14.91 26.77 20.45
C SER A 71 -13.82 27.84 20.53
N THR A 72 -12.58 27.43 20.82
CA THR A 72 -11.45 28.35 20.80
C THR A 72 -10.14 27.69 20.35
N GLN A 73 -9.26 28.49 19.76
CA GLN A 73 -7.87 28.17 19.52
C GLN A 73 -6.97 28.96 20.48
N THR A 74 -6.29 28.26 21.38
CA THR A 74 -5.35 28.87 22.33
C THR A 74 -4.35 27.83 22.82
N ASN A 75 -3.48 28.21 23.75
CA ASN A 75 -2.60 27.31 24.48
C ASN A 75 -3.40 26.24 25.25
N ALA A 76 -3.03 24.97 25.12
CA ALA A 76 -3.68 23.84 25.76
C ALA A 76 -3.84 24.02 27.28
N SER A 77 -2.87 24.65 27.95
CA SER A 77 -2.92 24.90 29.39
C SER A 77 -3.97 25.96 29.73
N LEU A 78 -4.10 27.01 28.91
CA LEU A 78 -5.11 28.06 29.09
C LEU A 78 -6.52 27.51 28.86
N SER A 79 -6.72 26.71 27.79
CA SER A 79 -7.98 26.01 27.56
C SER A 79 -8.37 25.13 28.74
N ARG A 80 -7.44 24.30 29.23
CA ARG A 80 -7.70 23.40 30.38
C ARG A 80 -8.00 24.18 31.66
N GLN A 81 -7.23 25.23 31.96
CA GLN A 81 -7.44 26.05 33.14
C GLN A 81 -8.80 26.76 33.09
N ALA A 82 -9.15 27.36 31.96
CA ALA A 82 -10.45 28.00 31.76
C ALA A 82 -11.60 27.00 31.88
N PHE A 83 -11.46 25.80 31.32
CA PHE A 83 -12.47 24.76 31.43
C PHE A 83 -12.71 24.33 32.89
N ILE A 84 -11.64 24.11 33.65
CA ILE A 84 -11.73 23.69 35.06
C ILE A 84 -12.26 24.83 35.95
N GLN A 85 -11.64 26.01 35.87
CA GLN A 85 -11.94 27.14 36.77
C GLN A 85 -13.21 27.88 36.39
N GLY A 86 -13.49 27.98 35.09
CA GLY A 86 -14.66 28.63 34.52
C GLY A 86 -15.95 27.82 34.65
N LYS A 87 -15.95 26.69 35.38
CA LYS A 87 -17.08 25.76 35.51
C LYS A 87 -17.55 25.24 34.15
N PHE A 88 -16.64 24.59 33.42
CA PHE A 88 -16.86 24.03 32.09
C PHE A 88 -17.14 25.12 31.05
N ASN A 89 -16.36 26.21 31.01
CA ASN A 89 -16.43 27.20 29.93
C ASN A 89 -15.07 27.28 29.24
N LEU A 90 -15.08 27.53 27.93
CA LEU A 90 -13.86 27.80 27.18
C LEU A 90 -13.48 29.29 27.26
N PRO A 91 -12.21 29.63 27.00
CA PRO A 91 -11.80 31.01 26.71
C PRO A 91 -12.71 31.64 25.65
N GLN A 92 -13.14 32.88 25.89
CA GLN A 92 -14.15 33.56 25.05
C GLN A 92 -13.58 34.15 23.74
N ARG A 93 -12.27 34.05 23.54
CA ARG A 93 -11.56 34.57 22.37
C ARG A 93 -10.36 33.68 22.10
N ASP A 94 -10.07 33.50 20.82
CA ASP A 94 -8.84 32.89 20.37
C ASP A 94 -7.62 33.70 20.80
N ASP A 95 -6.52 32.98 20.98
CA ASP A 95 -5.22 33.61 21.18
C ASP A 95 -4.80 34.29 19.86
N SER A 96 -4.61 35.61 19.92
CA SER A 96 -4.16 36.40 18.76
C SER A 96 -2.63 36.47 18.65
N GLN A 97 -1.89 35.84 19.57
CA GLN A 97 -0.43 35.80 19.54
C GLN A 97 -0.01 34.71 18.54
N GLY A 98 0.46 35.09 17.34
CA GLY A 98 0.94 34.15 16.33
C GLY A 98 1.94 34.79 15.36
N PRO A 99 2.84 34.03 14.72
CA PRO A 99 3.10 32.60 14.90
C PRO A 99 3.78 32.25 16.24
N GLN A 100 3.39 31.14 16.87
CA GLN A 100 4.03 30.67 18.11
C GLN A 100 4.73 29.33 17.94
N SER A 101 5.85 29.19 18.65
CA SER A 101 6.59 27.94 18.76
C SER A 101 5.82 26.96 19.64
N VAL A 102 5.73 25.68 19.25
CA VAL A 102 5.00 24.65 20.02
C VAL A 102 5.50 24.54 21.46
N GLN A 103 6.80 24.76 21.72
CA GLN A 103 7.36 24.74 23.08
C GLN A 103 6.91 25.91 23.98
N ASN A 104 6.43 27.02 23.39
CA ASN A 104 5.87 28.16 24.16
C ASN A 104 4.42 27.88 24.61
N GLY A 105 4.00 26.63 24.45
CA GLY A 105 2.82 26.02 25.02
C GLY A 105 1.93 25.49 23.91
N TYR A 106 1.72 24.18 23.97
CA TYR A 106 1.06 23.39 22.93
C TYR A 106 -0.20 24.08 22.41
N PRO A 107 -0.22 24.50 21.14
CA PRO A 107 -1.43 25.05 20.56
C PRO A 107 -2.54 24.00 20.54
N ALA A 108 -3.77 24.39 20.90
CA ALA A 108 -4.91 23.50 21.00
C ALA A 108 -6.19 24.11 20.39
N SER A 109 -6.97 23.28 19.70
CA SER A 109 -8.32 23.60 19.26
C SER A 109 -9.28 22.92 20.22
N SER A 110 -10.00 23.72 20.99
CA SER A 110 -10.94 23.25 21.99
C SER A 110 -12.36 23.43 21.47
N PHE A 111 -13.18 22.39 21.56
CA PHE A 111 -14.59 22.42 21.18
C PHE A 111 -15.43 21.98 22.37
N GLN A 112 -16.45 22.75 22.70
CA GLN A 112 -17.37 22.46 23.78
C GLN A 112 -18.76 22.19 23.23
N PHE A 113 -19.29 21.00 23.52
CA PHE A 113 -20.66 20.63 23.22
C PHE A 113 -21.55 20.71 24.47
N ASP A 114 -22.72 21.32 24.35
CA ASP A 114 -23.73 21.41 25.41
C ASP A 114 -24.88 20.43 25.16
N TYR A 115 -24.94 19.42 26.02
CA TYR A 115 -25.96 18.38 26.04
C TYR A 115 -26.97 18.56 27.18
N SER A 116 -27.05 19.75 27.80
CA SER A 116 -27.99 20.04 28.88
C SER A 116 -29.47 19.84 28.51
N GLN A 117 -29.78 19.85 27.20
CA GLN A 117 -31.12 19.61 26.66
C GLN A 117 -31.46 18.13 26.53
N ILE A 118 -30.51 17.21 26.76
CA ILE A 118 -30.76 15.77 26.72
C ILE A 118 -31.50 15.33 27.98
N ASN A 119 -32.66 14.72 27.80
CA ASN A 119 -33.47 14.12 28.87
C ASN A 119 -33.84 12.68 28.54
N GLN A 120 -34.49 11.97 29.47
CA GLN A 120 -34.84 10.55 29.31
C GLN A 120 -35.79 10.27 28.14
N ASN A 121 -36.51 11.29 27.65
CA ASN A 121 -37.42 11.19 26.51
C ASN A 121 -36.80 11.73 25.21
N SER A 122 -35.54 12.16 25.25
CA SER A 122 -34.84 12.63 24.06
C SER A 122 -34.47 11.47 23.13
N ASN A 123 -34.60 11.69 21.83
CA ASN A 123 -33.98 10.82 20.82
C ASN A 123 -32.45 10.84 20.98
N SER A 124 -31.76 9.84 20.44
CA SER A 124 -30.30 9.85 20.33
C SER A 124 -29.83 11.12 19.62
N TYR A 125 -28.82 11.78 20.18
CA TYR A 125 -28.20 12.98 19.64
C TYR A 125 -26.70 12.74 19.47
N SER A 126 -26.15 13.22 18.35
CA SER A 126 -24.72 13.13 18.06
C SER A 126 -24.15 14.51 17.72
N SER A 127 -22.89 14.70 18.11
CA SER A 127 -22.01 15.74 17.61
C SER A 127 -20.77 15.06 17.06
N PHE A 128 -20.19 15.65 16.01
CA PHE A 128 -18.99 15.15 15.40
C PHE A 128 -18.04 16.29 15.08
N LEU A 129 -16.76 15.94 15.02
CA LEU A 129 -15.67 16.75 14.53
C LEU A 129 -15.21 16.17 13.20
N VAL A 130 -14.96 17.03 12.23
CA VAL A 130 -14.31 16.65 10.97
C VAL A 130 -12.86 17.11 11.06
N PHE A 131 -11.94 16.17 10.80
CA PHE A 131 -10.51 16.44 10.65
C PHE A 131 -10.16 16.38 9.17
N PHE A 132 -9.51 17.42 8.65
CA PHE A 132 -9.16 17.49 7.24
C PHE A 132 -7.79 18.15 7.06
N HIS A 133 -6.92 17.51 6.27
CA HIS A 133 -5.62 18.07 5.91
C HIS A 133 -5.65 18.51 4.44
N ASP A 134 -5.51 19.81 4.23
CA ASP A 134 -5.29 20.43 2.93
C ASP A 134 -3.80 20.64 2.72
N GLU A 135 -3.13 19.61 2.19
CA GLU A 135 -1.70 19.67 1.86
C GLU A 135 -1.38 20.66 0.72
N GLN A 136 -2.38 21.15 -0.02
CA GLN A 136 -2.27 22.04 -1.21
C GLN A 136 -1.50 21.45 -2.42
N LEU A 137 -0.38 20.77 -2.17
CA LEU A 137 0.46 20.04 -3.11
C LEU A 137 0.79 18.67 -2.48
N SER A 138 0.60 17.60 -3.23
CA SER A 138 0.78 16.23 -2.75
C SER A 138 2.12 15.62 -3.19
N ILE A 139 2.48 15.81 -4.45
CA ILE A 139 3.63 15.14 -5.10
C ILE A 139 4.40 16.16 -5.94
N ASN A 140 5.73 16.11 -5.87
CA ASN A 140 6.61 16.77 -6.82
C ASN A 140 7.07 15.75 -7.87
N PHE A 141 6.37 15.64 -9.00
CA PHE A 141 6.72 14.69 -10.04
C PHE A 141 7.69 15.33 -11.05
N PHE A 142 9.00 15.16 -10.87
CA PHE A 142 10.01 15.74 -11.76
C PHE A 142 9.76 17.24 -12.03
N SER A 143 9.69 18.05 -10.97
CA SER A 143 9.41 19.49 -11.00
C SER A 143 8.00 19.88 -11.48
N ASN A 144 7.13 18.91 -11.74
CA ASN A 144 5.70 19.12 -11.92
C ASN A 144 4.99 18.93 -10.56
N TYR A 145 4.61 20.05 -9.94
CA TYR A 145 3.94 20.05 -8.63
C TYR A 145 2.44 19.72 -8.77
N GLN A 146 2.06 18.54 -8.30
CA GLN A 146 0.72 18.00 -8.46
C GLN A 146 -0.17 18.29 -7.24
N ARG A 147 -1.43 18.64 -7.51
CA ARG A 147 -2.42 18.96 -6.49
C ARG A 147 -3.23 17.73 -6.08
N PRO A 148 -3.73 17.68 -4.84
CA PRO A 148 -4.60 16.59 -4.39
C PRO A 148 -5.83 16.45 -5.28
N TYR A 149 -6.26 15.21 -5.53
CA TYR A 149 -7.38 14.93 -6.45
C TYR A 149 -8.69 15.62 -6.05
N TRP A 150 -8.94 15.83 -4.75
CA TRP A 150 -10.15 16.49 -4.28
C TRP A 150 -10.32 17.90 -4.86
N THR A 151 -9.23 18.58 -5.22
CA THR A 151 -9.24 19.93 -5.83
C THR A 151 -9.86 19.95 -7.23
N LYS A 152 -9.98 18.78 -7.88
CA LYS A 152 -10.72 18.62 -9.13
C LYS A 152 -12.24 18.68 -8.93
N ILE A 153 -12.71 18.30 -7.74
CA ILE A 153 -14.13 18.20 -7.39
C ILE A 153 -14.59 19.47 -6.65
N TYR A 154 -13.78 19.97 -5.73
CA TYR A 154 -14.11 21.13 -4.90
C TYR A 154 -13.14 22.27 -5.14
N THR A 155 -13.66 23.48 -5.30
CA THR A 155 -12.86 24.68 -5.58
C THR A 155 -11.98 25.13 -4.41
N ASN A 156 -12.29 24.68 -3.18
CA ASN A 156 -11.52 24.98 -1.97
C ASN A 156 -11.92 24.04 -0.81
N ALA A 157 -11.10 24.02 0.25
CA ALA A 157 -11.31 23.25 1.47
C ALA A 157 -12.69 23.47 2.10
N GLN A 158 -13.19 24.70 2.08
CA GLN A 158 -14.48 25.04 2.67
C GLN A 158 -15.66 24.34 2.00
N LYS A 159 -15.64 24.25 0.66
CA LYS A 159 -16.67 23.53 -0.11
C LYS A 159 -16.61 22.03 0.13
N LEU A 160 -15.42 21.47 0.32
CA LEU A 160 -15.24 20.08 0.71
C LEU A 160 -15.82 19.82 2.10
N LEU A 161 -15.49 20.67 3.08
CA LEU A 161 -16.04 20.59 4.43
C LEU A 161 -17.57 20.74 4.43
N ASP A 162 -18.11 21.72 3.69
CA ASP A 162 -19.56 21.89 3.49
C ASP A 162 -20.22 20.56 3.04
N ALA A 163 -19.64 19.92 2.02
CA ALA A 163 -20.14 18.66 1.47
C ALA A 163 -19.99 17.49 2.46
N ALA A 164 -18.88 17.41 3.20
CA ALA A 164 -18.65 16.39 4.21
C ALA A 164 -19.71 16.45 5.32
N PHE A 165 -20.04 17.65 5.82
CA PHE A 165 -21.12 17.81 6.81
C PHE A 165 -22.49 17.47 6.25
N GLN A 166 -22.80 17.88 5.03
CA GLN A 166 -24.09 17.61 4.38
C GLN A 166 -24.32 16.12 4.13
N ARG A 167 -23.25 15.39 3.77
CA ARG A 167 -23.31 13.97 3.40
C ARG A 167 -22.91 13.02 4.52
N PHE A 168 -22.67 13.51 5.74
CA PHE A 168 -22.11 12.71 6.83
C PHE A 168 -22.91 11.41 7.08
N ASN A 169 -24.23 11.51 7.21
CA ASN A 169 -25.08 10.34 7.44
C ASN A 169 -25.02 9.36 6.26
N ASP A 170 -25.08 9.88 5.02
CA ASP A 170 -25.00 9.04 3.82
C ASP A 170 -23.65 8.31 3.72
N ILE A 171 -22.54 8.99 4.03
CA ILE A 171 -21.19 8.43 4.05
C ILE A 171 -21.08 7.36 5.14
N GLN A 172 -21.63 7.61 6.33
CA GLN A 172 -21.65 6.63 7.42
C GLN A 172 -22.47 5.39 7.06
N ASP A 173 -23.64 5.56 6.46
CA ASP A 173 -24.49 4.44 6.02
C ASP A 173 -23.87 3.67 4.85
N GLU A 174 -23.16 4.34 3.95
CA GLU A 174 -22.37 3.71 2.89
C GLU A 174 -21.19 2.90 3.47
N ALA A 175 -20.42 3.50 4.38
CA ALA A 175 -19.31 2.82 5.05
C ALA A 175 -19.77 1.58 5.84
N ASN A 176 -20.83 1.69 6.64
CA ASN A 176 -21.38 0.57 7.41
C ASN A 176 -21.86 -0.58 6.51
N ARG A 177 -22.51 -0.25 5.38
CA ARG A 177 -22.95 -1.27 4.40
C ARG A 177 -21.76 -1.92 3.72
N TYR A 178 -20.76 -1.14 3.34
CA TYR A 178 -19.56 -1.65 2.69
C TYR A 178 -18.73 -2.53 3.64
N ASP A 179 -18.54 -2.10 4.89
CA ASP A 179 -17.89 -2.88 5.94
C ASP A 179 -18.60 -4.22 6.12
N LYS A 180 -19.93 -4.21 6.29
CA LYS A 180 -20.69 -5.46 6.41
C LYS A 180 -20.50 -6.38 5.19
N MET A 181 -20.58 -5.82 3.99
CA MET A 181 -20.38 -6.57 2.75
C MET A 181 -18.99 -7.22 2.70
N LEU A 182 -17.93 -6.48 3.07
CA LEU A 182 -16.57 -6.99 3.09
C LEU A 182 -16.38 -8.07 4.15
N ILE A 183 -16.88 -7.87 5.38
CA ILE A 183 -16.79 -8.89 6.44
C ILE A 183 -17.50 -10.18 6.02
N ASP A 184 -18.73 -10.08 5.51
CA ASP A 184 -19.49 -11.26 5.05
C ASP A 184 -18.72 -11.97 3.91
N ARG A 185 -18.16 -11.21 2.96
CA ARG A 185 -17.35 -11.74 1.85
C ARG A 185 -16.12 -12.50 2.35
N TYR A 186 -15.30 -11.88 3.20
CA TYR A 186 -14.07 -12.49 3.70
C TYR A 186 -14.34 -13.71 4.57
N THR A 187 -15.38 -13.65 5.41
CA THR A 187 -15.83 -14.80 6.21
C THR A 187 -16.20 -16.00 5.33
N ASN A 188 -16.88 -15.75 4.21
CA ASN A 188 -17.23 -16.81 3.25
C ASN A 188 -16.02 -17.39 2.51
N VAL A 189 -14.93 -16.63 2.35
CA VAL A 189 -13.72 -17.08 1.66
C VAL A 189 -12.90 -18.04 2.54
N ALA A 190 -12.63 -17.66 3.80
CA ALA A 190 -11.75 -18.44 4.69
C ALA A 190 -12.01 -18.25 6.20
N GLY A 191 -13.22 -17.88 6.60
CA GLY A 191 -13.63 -17.81 8.02
C GLY A 191 -13.35 -16.47 8.71
N ASP A 192 -13.68 -16.42 10.00
CA ASP A 192 -13.67 -15.21 10.83
C ASP A 192 -12.23 -14.70 11.08
N GLU A 193 -11.26 -15.61 11.20
CA GLU A 193 -9.84 -15.32 11.34
C GLU A 193 -9.33 -14.56 10.10
N TYR A 194 -9.69 -15.01 8.91
CA TYR A 194 -9.35 -14.34 7.65
C TYR A 194 -10.02 -12.97 7.54
N ALA A 195 -11.32 -12.87 7.88
CA ALA A 195 -12.04 -11.60 7.88
C ALA A 195 -11.41 -10.59 8.86
N THR A 196 -10.95 -11.06 10.02
CA THR A 196 -10.26 -10.23 11.02
C THR A 196 -8.93 -9.70 10.49
N LEU A 197 -8.11 -10.55 9.86
CA LEU A 197 -6.86 -10.13 9.21
C LEU A 197 -7.11 -9.05 8.16
N LEU A 198 -8.05 -9.29 7.24
CA LEU A 198 -8.30 -8.36 6.14
C LEU A 198 -8.86 -7.01 6.61
N SER A 199 -9.62 -7.01 7.70
CA SER A 199 -10.14 -5.78 8.34
C SER A 199 -9.03 -4.87 8.86
N LEU A 200 -7.92 -5.46 9.33
CA LEU A 200 -6.76 -4.73 9.79
C LEU A 200 -6.01 -4.12 8.60
N VAL A 201 -5.73 -4.93 7.57
CA VAL A 201 -4.81 -4.52 6.51
C VAL A 201 -5.42 -3.58 5.49
N HIS A 202 -6.76 -3.56 5.34
CA HIS A 202 -7.45 -2.62 4.44
C HIS A 202 -6.99 -1.17 4.67
N ARG A 203 -6.94 -0.74 5.94
CA ARG A 203 -6.53 0.63 6.30
C ARG A 203 -5.05 0.87 6.01
N GLN A 204 -4.20 -0.12 6.28
CA GLN A 204 -2.76 -0.03 6.08
C GLN A 204 -2.39 0.15 4.60
N VAL A 205 -3.03 -0.62 3.70
CA VAL A 205 -2.82 -0.49 2.25
C VAL A 205 -3.26 0.87 1.74
N THR A 206 -4.47 1.30 2.09
CA THR A 206 -5.01 2.59 1.61
C THR A 206 -4.28 3.79 2.19
N GLY A 207 -3.80 3.69 3.44
CA GLY A 207 -3.12 4.78 4.15
C GLY A 207 -1.74 5.12 3.58
N ALA A 208 -1.15 4.22 2.79
CA ALA A 208 0.10 4.47 2.10
C ALA A 208 -0.06 5.21 0.76
N CYS A 209 -1.30 5.44 0.30
CA CYS A 209 -1.54 5.92 -1.06
C CYS A 209 -2.07 7.36 -1.09
N VAL A 210 -1.72 8.10 -2.16
CA VAL A 210 -2.31 9.42 -2.47
C VAL A 210 -2.79 9.45 -3.93
N THR A 211 -3.90 10.14 -4.18
CA THR A 211 -4.39 10.41 -5.54
C THR A 211 -4.29 11.89 -5.83
N VAL A 212 -3.74 12.21 -7.00
CA VAL A 212 -3.57 13.58 -7.50
C VAL A 212 -4.30 13.77 -8.81
N TRP A 213 -4.54 15.02 -9.17
CA TRP A 213 -4.94 15.37 -10.53
C TRP A 213 -3.71 15.75 -11.36
N ASN A 214 -3.49 15.05 -12.48
CA ASN A 214 -2.45 15.41 -13.44
C ASN A 214 -3.04 16.36 -14.49
N ASP A 215 -2.65 17.64 -14.43
CA ASP A 215 -3.14 18.67 -15.35
C ASP A 215 -2.63 18.51 -16.78
N GLU A 216 -1.46 17.92 -16.99
CA GLU A 216 -0.91 17.71 -18.34
C GLU A 216 -1.65 16.58 -19.07
N ARG A 217 -2.01 15.52 -18.33
CA ARG A 217 -2.70 14.34 -18.86
C ARG A 217 -4.22 14.42 -18.74
N GLN A 218 -4.74 15.39 -17.99
CA GLN A 218 -6.16 15.53 -17.68
C GLN A 218 -6.77 14.23 -17.12
N GLU A 219 -6.02 13.53 -16.26
CA GLU A 219 -6.46 12.31 -15.59
C GLU A 219 -5.94 12.24 -14.16
N ALA A 220 -6.56 11.36 -13.36
CA ALA A 220 -6.10 11.11 -12.00
C ALA A 220 -4.89 10.17 -12.02
N TRP A 221 -3.85 10.52 -11.29
CA TRP A 221 -2.70 9.65 -11.02
C TRP A 221 -2.69 9.25 -9.54
N SER A 222 -2.06 8.13 -9.22
CA SER A 222 -1.92 7.69 -7.83
C SER A 222 -0.48 7.32 -7.55
N TYR A 223 -0.07 7.51 -6.30
CA TYR A 223 1.25 7.19 -5.81
C TYR A 223 1.13 6.40 -4.51
N MET A 224 2.08 5.53 -4.25
CA MET A 224 2.15 4.73 -3.04
C MET A 224 3.48 5.00 -2.35
N LYS A 225 3.46 5.29 -1.05
CA LYS A 225 4.67 5.40 -0.25
C LYS A 225 5.10 4.02 0.20
N GLU A 226 6.37 3.72 0.03
CA GLU A 226 6.99 2.59 0.72
C GLU A 226 7.23 2.95 2.19
N GLN A 227 6.30 2.56 3.06
CA GLN A 227 6.36 2.87 4.49
C GLN A 227 7.39 2.02 5.21
N SER A 228 8.13 2.60 6.17
CA SER A 228 9.02 1.88 7.08
C SER A 228 10.19 1.13 6.42
N SER A 229 10.57 1.49 5.20
CA SER A 229 11.79 1.06 4.51
C SER A 229 12.63 2.31 4.16
N ASP A 230 12.96 2.53 2.89
CA ASP A 230 13.70 3.73 2.44
C ASP A 230 12.79 4.94 2.13
N GLY A 231 11.47 4.73 2.10
CA GLY A 231 10.50 5.81 1.97
C GLY A 231 10.26 6.23 0.54
N ASP A 232 10.43 5.32 -0.40
CA ASP A 232 10.37 5.58 -1.82
C ASP A 232 8.94 5.83 -2.33
N VAL A 233 8.88 6.55 -3.46
CA VAL A 233 7.66 6.85 -4.19
C VAL A 233 7.41 5.77 -5.25
N SER A 234 6.31 5.06 -5.08
CA SER A 234 5.78 4.06 -6.01
C SER A 234 6.78 2.96 -6.35
N THR A 235 7.39 2.36 -5.32
CA THR A 235 8.25 1.18 -5.47
C THR A 235 7.47 0.02 -6.09
N VAL A 236 7.97 -0.55 -7.19
CA VAL A 236 7.22 -1.50 -8.01
C VAL A 236 7.06 -2.84 -7.28
N ASP A 237 8.09 -3.32 -6.60
CA ASP A 237 8.07 -4.54 -5.79
C ASP A 237 7.30 -4.38 -4.46
N VAL A 238 6.85 -3.17 -4.13
CA VAL A 238 5.87 -2.88 -3.06
C VAL A 238 4.44 -2.81 -3.61
N ILE A 239 4.26 -2.21 -4.78
CA ILE A 239 2.95 -2.16 -5.44
C ILE A 239 2.50 -3.57 -5.85
N SER A 240 3.42 -4.41 -6.31
CA SER A 240 3.15 -5.81 -6.69
C SER A 240 2.49 -6.62 -5.56
N PRO A 241 3.07 -6.75 -4.35
CA PRO A 241 2.42 -7.41 -3.24
C PRO A 241 1.15 -6.69 -2.75
N ALA A 242 1.04 -5.37 -2.91
CA ALA A 242 -0.21 -4.66 -2.61
C ALA A 242 -1.33 -4.91 -3.64
N ALA A 243 -1.01 -5.35 -4.86
CA ALA A 243 -1.94 -5.41 -5.98
C ALA A 243 -3.14 -6.37 -5.80
N PRO A 244 -3.08 -7.49 -5.06
CA PRO A 244 -4.26 -8.32 -4.84
C PRO A 244 -5.43 -7.56 -4.20
N PHE A 245 -5.15 -6.62 -3.29
CA PHE A 245 -6.15 -5.70 -2.74
C PHE A 245 -6.83 -4.88 -3.83
N PHE A 246 -6.03 -4.24 -4.69
CA PHE A 246 -6.57 -3.35 -5.72
C PHE A 246 -7.23 -4.10 -6.88
N LEU A 247 -6.68 -5.23 -7.33
CA LEU A 247 -7.32 -6.06 -8.37
C LEU A 247 -8.71 -6.54 -7.93
N THR A 248 -8.88 -6.78 -6.63
CA THR A 248 -10.15 -7.19 -6.02
C THR A 248 -11.12 -6.01 -5.89
N LEU A 249 -10.70 -4.92 -5.26
CA LEU A 249 -11.61 -3.87 -4.78
C LEU A 249 -11.65 -2.62 -5.66
N GLY A 250 -10.64 -2.39 -6.50
CA GLY A 250 -10.51 -1.17 -7.30
C GLY A 250 -9.37 -1.23 -8.32
N PRO A 251 -9.49 -2.04 -9.40
CA PRO A 251 -8.41 -2.22 -10.38
C PRO A 251 -8.02 -0.92 -11.09
N GLU A 252 -8.96 0.03 -11.19
CA GLU A 252 -8.68 1.37 -11.69
C GLU A 252 -7.69 2.14 -10.82
N TYR A 253 -7.66 1.91 -9.50
CA TYR A 253 -6.66 2.52 -8.63
C TYR A 253 -5.26 1.96 -8.93
N LEU A 254 -5.16 0.64 -9.15
CA LEU A 254 -3.90 0.00 -9.55
C LEU A 254 -3.42 0.53 -10.91
N ARG A 255 -4.31 0.71 -11.89
CA ARG A 255 -3.98 1.38 -13.16
C ARG A 255 -3.32 2.72 -12.91
N ARG A 256 -3.89 3.55 -12.04
CA ARG A 256 -3.36 4.89 -11.71
C ARG A 256 -2.02 4.86 -10.99
N LEU A 257 -1.71 3.80 -10.24
CA LEU A 257 -0.39 3.59 -9.65
C LEU A 257 0.68 3.30 -10.71
N MET A 258 0.31 2.69 -11.83
CA MET A 258 1.24 2.38 -12.93
C MET A 258 1.56 3.58 -13.81
N LEU A 259 0.66 4.57 -13.93
CA LEU A 259 0.82 5.69 -14.87
C LEU A 259 2.09 6.52 -14.63
N PRO A 260 2.45 6.92 -13.40
CA PRO A 260 3.67 7.69 -13.17
C PRO A 260 4.95 6.91 -13.52
N LEU A 261 4.97 5.59 -13.25
CA LEU A 261 6.07 4.69 -13.59
C LEU A 261 6.23 4.54 -15.11
N LEU A 262 5.12 4.34 -15.83
CA LEU A 262 5.10 4.31 -17.29
C LEU A 262 5.59 5.63 -17.89
N ALA A 263 5.13 6.77 -17.35
CA ALA A 263 5.55 8.08 -17.81
C ALA A 263 7.06 8.32 -17.63
N TYR A 264 7.61 8.01 -16.45
CA TYR A 264 9.05 8.13 -16.21
C TYR A 264 9.86 7.22 -17.14
N SER A 265 9.48 5.96 -17.23
CA SER A 265 10.13 4.94 -18.08
C SER A 265 10.07 5.30 -19.57
N ASN A 266 8.99 5.96 -20.01
CA ASN A 266 8.80 6.40 -21.39
C ASN A 266 9.47 7.74 -21.70
N ASN A 267 10.36 8.23 -20.83
CA ASN A 267 11.10 9.48 -21.00
C ASN A 267 10.20 10.73 -21.11
N GLU A 268 9.08 10.74 -20.39
CA GLU A 268 8.13 11.88 -20.38
C GLU A 268 8.48 12.92 -19.30
N THR A 269 9.64 12.81 -18.68
CA THR A 269 10.14 13.73 -17.65
C THR A 269 11.43 14.40 -18.12
N TYR A 270 11.92 15.41 -17.39
CA TYR A 270 13.22 16.02 -17.71
C TYR A 270 14.41 15.08 -17.46
N VAL A 271 14.23 14.02 -16.67
CA VAL A 271 15.21 12.95 -16.47
C VAL A 271 14.90 11.84 -17.47
N ARG A 272 15.87 11.55 -18.34
CA ARG A 272 15.72 10.47 -19.32
C ARG A 272 16.05 9.11 -18.70
N TYR A 273 15.06 8.23 -18.64
CA TYR A 273 15.23 6.85 -18.23
C TYR A 273 15.71 6.00 -19.41
N LYS A 274 16.96 5.51 -19.34
CA LYS A 274 17.66 4.85 -20.46
C LYS A 274 17.95 3.36 -20.23
N LEU A 275 17.57 2.81 -19.08
CA LEU A 275 17.77 1.41 -18.77
C LEU A 275 16.73 0.56 -19.52
N PRO A 276 17.08 -0.66 -19.97
CA PRO A 276 16.18 -1.52 -20.73
C PRO A 276 15.17 -2.30 -19.85
N TRP A 277 15.14 -2.04 -18.55
CA TRP A 277 14.27 -2.67 -17.56
C TRP A 277 13.53 -1.60 -16.73
N THR A 278 12.48 -2.00 -16.02
CA THR A 278 11.62 -1.10 -15.24
C THR A 278 12.38 -0.41 -14.09
N PRO A 279 12.12 0.88 -13.76
CA PRO A 279 12.63 1.51 -12.55
C PRO A 279 12.09 0.84 -11.28
N HIS A 280 12.91 0.75 -10.24
CA HIS A 280 12.48 0.33 -8.90
C HIS A 280 11.43 1.30 -8.33
N HIS A 281 11.76 2.60 -8.31
CA HIS A 281 10.88 3.65 -7.79
C HIS A 281 11.07 5.00 -8.52
N LEU A 282 10.35 6.03 -8.07
CA LEU A 282 10.34 7.37 -8.67
C LEU A 282 11.15 8.43 -7.91
N GLY A 283 11.51 8.18 -6.66
CA GLY A 283 12.38 9.00 -5.80
C GLY A 283 11.97 8.88 -4.34
N ASP A 284 12.43 9.78 -3.48
CA ASP A 284 12.13 9.76 -2.04
C ASP A 284 10.80 10.47 -1.75
N TRP A 285 9.91 9.88 -0.95
CA TRP A 285 8.57 10.44 -0.75
C TRP A 285 8.57 11.84 -0.15
N PRO A 286 7.82 12.82 -0.71
CA PRO A 286 6.95 12.76 -1.90
C PRO A 286 7.55 13.42 -3.16
N VAL A 287 8.88 13.38 -3.31
CA VAL A 287 9.65 13.98 -4.41
C VAL A 287 10.11 12.90 -5.40
N CYS A 288 9.61 12.97 -6.62
CA CYS A 288 10.11 12.15 -7.72
C CYS A 288 11.19 12.89 -8.50
N SER A 289 12.43 12.42 -8.42
CA SER A 289 13.56 13.02 -9.17
C SER A 289 14.73 12.07 -9.39
N ILE A 290 14.56 10.78 -9.12
CA ILE A 290 15.66 9.81 -9.15
C ILE A 290 16.29 9.71 -10.54
N LEU A 291 17.61 9.54 -10.60
CA LEU A 291 18.34 9.27 -11.84
C LEU A 291 18.45 7.77 -12.11
N PRO A 292 18.56 7.32 -13.38
CA PRO A 292 18.63 5.89 -13.69
C PRO A 292 19.78 5.14 -13.00
N GLN A 293 20.94 5.78 -12.83
CA GLN A 293 22.10 5.17 -12.16
C GLN A 293 21.98 5.11 -10.63
N GLU A 294 20.98 5.75 -10.04
CA GLU A 294 20.70 5.74 -8.59
C GLU A 294 19.64 4.68 -8.24
N GLN A 295 19.04 4.04 -9.24
CA GLN A 295 18.04 3.00 -9.05
C GLN A 295 18.63 1.81 -8.30
N GLU A 296 17.83 1.25 -7.40
CA GLU A 296 18.10 -0.06 -6.83
C GLU A 296 18.05 -1.14 -7.92
N GLN A 297 19.03 -2.04 -7.91
CA GLN A 297 19.24 -2.98 -9.01
C GLN A 297 18.39 -4.24 -8.84
N MET A 298 17.11 -4.10 -9.25
CA MET A 298 16.10 -5.16 -9.30
C MET A 298 15.51 -5.39 -10.71
N PRO A 299 16.33 -5.51 -11.77
CA PRO A 299 15.85 -5.39 -13.14
C PRO A 299 14.86 -6.50 -13.57
N MET A 300 15.07 -7.76 -13.16
CA MET A 300 14.13 -8.85 -13.46
C MET A 300 12.87 -8.76 -12.60
N GLU A 301 13.03 -8.45 -11.31
CA GLU A 301 11.93 -8.31 -10.34
C GLU A 301 10.93 -7.27 -10.84
N GLU A 302 11.40 -6.07 -11.15
CA GLU A 302 10.53 -4.94 -11.49
C GLU A 302 9.95 -5.01 -12.89
N THR A 303 10.71 -5.57 -13.83
CA THR A 303 10.22 -5.79 -15.18
C THR A 303 9.17 -6.89 -15.20
N GLY A 304 9.37 -7.97 -14.44
CA GLY A 304 8.37 -9.01 -14.26
C GLY A 304 7.11 -8.46 -13.59
N ASN A 305 7.26 -7.74 -12.47
CA ASN A 305 6.15 -7.09 -11.76
C ASN A 305 5.31 -6.21 -12.70
N MET A 306 5.90 -5.27 -13.43
CA MET A 306 5.14 -4.37 -14.30
C MET A 306 4.36 -5.11 -15.39
N LEU A 307 4.99 -6.05 -16.10
CA LEU A 307 4.30 -6.77 -17.17
C LEU A 307 3.14 -7.62 -16.63
N ILE A 308 3.34 -8.28 -15.49
CA ILE A 308 2.30 -9.04 -14.78
C ILE A 308 1.14 -8.13 -14.36
N LEU A 309 1.45 -7.02 -13.69
CA LEU A 309 0.44 -6.10 -13.17
C LEU A 309 -0.38 -5.47 -14.31
N LEU A 310 0.27 -5.06 -15.40
CA LEU A 310 -0.42 -4.52 -16.58
C LEU A 310 -1.37 -5.55 -17.22
N ALA A 311 -0.95 -6.80 -17.37
CA ALA A 311 -1.81 -7.87 -17.87
C ALA A 311 -2.98 -8.15 -16.92
N ALA A 312 -2.73 -8.21 -15.61
CA ALA A 312 -3.77 -8.43 -14.60
C ALA A 312 -4.80 -7.28 -14.58
N ILE A 313 -4.37 -6.03 -14.64
CA ILE A 313 -5.25 -4.85 -14.76
C ILE A 313 -6.11 -4.95 -16.01
N ALA A 314 -5.49 -5.24 -17.17
CA ALA A 314 -6.19 -5.38 -18.44
C ALA A 314 -7.30 -6.44 -18.36
N GLN A 315 -7.01 -7.62 -17.81
CA GLN A 315 -8.01 -8.68 -17.64
C GLN A 315 -9.17 -8.25 -16.72
N ARG A 316 -8.88 -7.56 -15.62
CA ARG A 316 -9.88 -7.09 -14.65
C ARG A 316 -10.72 -5.91 -15.16
N GLN A 317 -10.23 -5.16 -16.14
CA GLN A 317 -10.93 -4.01 -16.73
C GLN A 317 -11.53 -4.31 -18.11
N SER A 318 -11.92 -5.57 -18.37
CA SER A 318 -12.54 -5.99 -19.64
C SER A 318 -11.66 -5.71 -20.87
N GLN A 319 -10.35 -5.98 -20.75
CA GLN A 319 -9.34 -5.81 -21.80
C GLN A 319 -9.15 -4.37 -22.29
N GLN A 320 -9.40 -3.37 -21.42
CA GLN A 320 -9.14 -1.97 -21.74
C GLN A 320 -7.63 -1.67 -21.69
N ILE A 321 -6.98 -1.73 -22.85
CA ILE A 321 -5.52 -1.51 -22.98
C ILE A 321 -5.12 -0.32 -23.86
N ASP A 322 -6.06 0.47 -24.37
CA ASP A 322 -5.76 1.57 -25.30
C ASP A 322 -4.74 2.57 -24.73
N TYR A 323 -4.77 2.78 -23.42
CA TYR A 323 -3.81 3.65 -22.72
C TYR A 323 -2.37 3.14 -22.77
N LEU A 324 -2.15 1.86 -23.10
CA LEU A 324 -0.83 1.24 -23.24
C LEU A 324 -0.23 1.39 -24.64
N GLN A 325 -1.02 1.77 -25.65
CA GLN A 325 -0.53 1.91 -27.03
C GLN A 325 0.67 2.87 -27.16
N PRO A 326 0.69 4.04 -26.50
CA PRO A 326 1.86 4.93 -26.52
C PRO A 326 3.11 4.32 -25.86
N TYR A 327 2.94 3.29 -25.04
CA TYR A 327 3.99 2.61 -24.29
C TYR A 327 4.44 1.29 -24.93
N ALA A 328 3.88 0.89 -26.08
CA ALA A 328 4.19 -0.40 -26.70
C ALA A 328 5.71 -0.62 -26.97
N PRO A 329 6.50 0.35 -27.46
CA PRO A 329 7.95 0.18 -27.62
C PRO A 329 8.68 -0.02 -26.29
N LEU A 330 8.23 0.65 -25.21
CA LEU A 330 8.78 0.49 -23.87
C LEU A 330 8.51 -0.94 -23.37
N LEU A 331 7.26 -1.40 -23.43
CA LEU A 331 6.89 -2.74 -22.99
C LEU A 331 7.60 -3.84 -23.80
N GLN A 332 7.82 -3.61 -25.10
CA GLN A 332 8.64 -4.50 -25.92
C GLN A 332 10.10 -4.55 -25.45
N SER A 333 10.70 -3.40 -25.08
CA SER A 333 12.07 -3.38 -24.56
C SER A 333 12.23 -4.17 -23.26
N TRP A 334 11.23 -4.07 -22.38
CA TRP A 334 11.13 -4.85 -21.14
C TRP A 334 11.01 -6.35 -21.40
N ALA A 335 10.18 -6.75 -22.36
CA ALA A 335 10.05 -8.16 -22.75
C ALA A 335 11.33 -8.71 -23.38
N HIS A 336 12.03 -7.92 -24.21
CA HIS A 336 13.34 -8.30 -24.75
C HIS A 336 14.37 -8.50 -23.62
N TYR A 337 14.42 -7.57 -22.65
CA TYR A 337 15.32 -7.72 -21.49
C TYR A 337 15.06 -9.03 -20.72
N LEU A 338 13.79 -9.35 -20.43
CA LEU A 338 13.44 -10.61 -19.76
C LEU A 338 13.85 -11.82 -20.59
N ASN A 339 13.58 -11.80 -21.90
CA ASN A 339 13.94 -12.90 -22.79
C ASN A 339 15.45 -13.15 -22.86
N ASP A 340 16.26 -12.09 -22.80
CA ASP A 340 17.73 -12.20 -22.82
C ASP A 340 18.31 -12.62 -21.46
N SER A 341 17.60 -12.35 -20.36
CA SER A 341 18.04 -12.62 -18.99
C SER A 341 17.53 -13.94 -18.41
N LEU A 342 16.63 -14.64 -19.12
CA LEU A 342 16.05 -15.91 -18.69
C LEU A 342 16.76 -17.12 -19.33
N PRO A 343 16.69 -18.30 -18.70
CA PRO A 343 15.98 -18.61 -17.45
C PRO A 343 16.81 -18.38 -16.18
N ASP A 344 18.05 -17.87 -16.29
CA ASP A 344 19.02 -17.81 -15.19
C ASP A 344 19.37 -16.37 -14.78
N PRO A 345 18.71 -15.81 -13.75
CA PRO A 345 18.95 -14.44 -13.33
C PRO A 345 20.37 -14.24 -12.80
N GLU A 346 20.98 -13.15 -13.23
CA GLU A 346 22.26 -12.68 -12.69
C GLU A 346 22.17 -12.26 -11.21
N ASN A 347 23.31 -11.89 -10.62
CA ASN A 347 23.37 -11.39 -9.25
C ASN A 347 22.69 -10.02 -9.09
N GLN A 348 21.45 -10.04 -8.63
CA GLN A 348 20.61 -8.86 -8.41
C GLN A 348 19.76 -9.01 -7.14
N LEU A 349 19.14 -7.91 -6.72
CA LEU A 349 18.16 -7.94 -5.64
C LEU A 349 16.79 -8.42 -6.16
N CYS A 350 15.95 -8.86 -5.23
CA CYS A 350 14.53 -9.13 -5.43
C CYS A 350 13.78 -8.55 -4.22
N THR A 351 12.44 -8.67 -4.17
CA THR A 351 11.63 -8.09 -3.09
C THR A 351 11.98 -8.58 -1.66
N ASP A 352 12.70 -9.69 -1.53
CA ASP A 352 13.30 -10.15 -0.27
C ASP A 352 14.71 -9.55 -0.08
N ASP A 353 14.87 -8.27 -0.38
CA ASP A 353 16.12 -7.50 -0.41
C ASP A 353 16.85 -7.44 0.94
N PHE A 354 16.11 -7.53 2.05
CA PHE A 354 16.61 -7.66 3.41
C PHE A 354 17.45 -8.94 3.64
N GLU A 355 17.38 -9.90 2.72
CA GLU A 355 18.24 -11.09 2.68
C GLU A 355 19.44 -10.95 1.71
N GLY A 356 19.58 -9.81 1.04
CA GLY A 356 20.65 -9.48 0.11
C GLY A 356 20.45 -10.01 -1.32
N PRO A 357 21.36 -9.65 -2.25
CA PRO A 357 21.26 -10.06 -3.65
C PRO A 357 21.47 -11.58 -3.80
N SER A 358 20.79 -12.17 -4.78
CA SER A 358 20.79 -13.61 -5.00
C SER A 358 20.89 -13.96 -6.49
N ALA A 359 22.09 -14.31 -6.95
CA ALA A 359 22.29 -14.91 -8.26
C ALA A 359 21.58 -16.27 -8.39
N HIS A 360 21.19 -16.65 -9.61
CA HIS A 360 20.54 -17.94 -9.89
C HIS A 360 19.27 -18.19 -9.07
N ASN A 361 18.63 -17.12 -8.57
CA ASN A 361 17.46 -17.21 -7.72
C ASN A 361 16.29 -17.82 -8.48
N ALA A 362 15.87 -19.01 -8.06
CA ALA A 362 14.86 -19.75 -8.78
C ALA A 362 13.45 -19.14 -8.66
N ASN A 363 13.11 -18.53 -7.53
CA ASN A 363 11.82 -17.88 -7.37
C ASN A 363 11.73 -16.57 -8.18
N LEU A 364 12.84 -15.84 -8.30
CA LEU A 364 12.95 -14.65 -9.16
C LEU A 364 12.82 -15.02 -10.65
N ALA A 365 13.45 -16.12 -11.07
CA ALA A 365 13.33 -16.61 -12.44
C ALA A 365 11.87 -16.91 -12.82
N LEU A 366 11.08 -17.52 -11.92
CA LEU A 366 9.65 -17.73 -12.13
C LEU A 366 8.90 -16.42 -12.41
N LYS A 367 9.22 -15.34 -11.67
CA LYS A 367 8.63 -14.02 -11.91
C LYS A 367 8.93 -13.52 -13.32
N GLY A 368 10.19 -13.63 -13.77
CA GLY A 368 10.58 -13.28 -15.14
C GLY A 368 9.82 -14.09 -16.19
N ILE A 369 9.71 -15.41 -16.01
CA ILE A 369 8.98 -16.31 -16.93
C ILE A 369 7.50 -15.93 -17.03
N ILE A 370 6.86 -15.69 -15.89
CA ILE A 370 5.45 -15.28 -15.84
C ILE A 370 5.28 -13.89 -16.44
N GLY A 371 6.23 -12.97 -16.22
CA GLY A 371 6.24 -11.64 -16.87
C GLY A 371 6.35 -11.70 -18.39
N LEU A 372 7.17 -12.61 -18.94
CA LEU A 372 7.25 -12.84 -20.38
C LEU A 372 5.94 -13.38 -20.95
N GLY A 373 5.29 -14.31 -20.23
CA GLY A 373 3.95 -14.78 -20.53
C GLY A 373 2.89 -13.68 -20.45
N ALA A 374 3.00 -12.77 -19.47
CA ALA A 374 2.10 -11.62 -19.31
C ALA A 374 2.21 -10.65 -20.50
N TYR A 375 3.41 -10.43 -21.03
CA TYR A 375 3.58 -9.64 -22.26
C TYR A 375 2.91 -10.29 -23.47
N SER A 376 2.98 -11.62 -23.60
CA SER A 376 2.22 -12.34 -24.63
C SER A 376 0.70 -12.11 -24.50
N ILE A 377 0.15 -12.11 -23.28
CA ILE A 377 -1.25 -11.77 -23.04
C ILE A 377 -1.56 -10.36 -23.55
N LEU A 378 -0.75 -9.36 -23.20
CA LEU A 378 -0.94 -7.97 -23.65
C LEU A 378 -0.90 -7.85 -25.19
N LEU A 379 0.02 -8.56 -25.86
CA LEU A 379 0.08 -8.62 -27.31
C LEU A 379 -1.22 -9.18 -27.92
N SER A 380 -1.75 -10.26 -27.34
CA SER A 380 -3.00 -10.89 -27.79
C SER A 380 -4.23 -10.01 -27.59
N MET A 381 -4.19 -9.10 -26.61
CA MET A 381 -5.24 -8.12 -26.34
C MET A 381 -5.21 -6.89 -27.27
N GLY A 382 -4.23 -6.79 -28.17
CA GLY A 382 -4.16 -5.72 -29.17
C GLY A 382 -3.03 -4.71 -28.97
N LEU A 383 -2.10 -4.95 -28.03
CA LEU A 383 -0.84 -4.19 -27.99
C LEU A 383 0.05 -4.50 -29.21
N GLY A 384 -0.10 -5.70 -29.78
CA GLY A 384 0.55 -6.14 -31.00
C GLY A 384 -0.36 -7.06 -31.80
N ASN A 385 0.14 -8.22 -32.22
CA ASN A 385 -0.65 -9.22 -32.93
C ASN A 385 -0.45 -10.64 -32.37
N GLN A 386 -1.36 -11.55 -32.76
CA GLN A 386 -1.35 -12.93 -32.29
C GLN A 386 -0.04 -13.67 -32.61
N SER A 387 0.55 -13.47 -33.79
CA SER A 387 1.82 -14.12 -34.13
C SER A 387 2.96 -13.73 -33.19
N GLN A 388 3.02 -12.46 -32.78
CA GLN A 388 3.99 -12.02 -31.78
C GLN A 388 3.68 -12.62 -30.41
N ALA A 389 2.41 -12.63 -30.01
CA ALA A 389 1.98 -13.24 -28.75
C ALA A 389 2.42 -14.72 -28.68
N ASP A 390 2.21 -15.49 -29.75
CA ASP A 390 2.56 -16.91 -29.83
C ASP A 390 4.08 -17.13 -29.64
N VAL A 391 4.92 -16.26 -30.20
CA VAL A 391 6.39 -16.34 -30.04
C VAL A 391 6.80 -16.17 -28.58
N TYR A 392 6.32 -15.12 -27.91
CA TYR A 392 6.67 -14.85 -26.52
C TYR A 392 6.07 -15.89 -25.56
N MET A 393 4.87 -16.40 -25.86
CA MET A 393 4.28 -17.50 -25.07
C MET A 393 5.13 -18.76 -25.19
N LYS A 394 5.56 -19.11 -26.41
CA LYS A 394 6.44 -20.26 -26.63
C LYS A 394 7.75 -20.12 -25.84
N GLN A 395 8.36 -18.93 -25.86
CA GLN A 395 9.58 -18.66 -25.07
C GLN A 395 9.35 -18.82 -23.57
N ALA A 396 8.25 -18.30 -23.03
CA ALA A 396 7.89 -18.46 -21.63
C ALA A 396 7.72 -19.95 -21.25
N VAL A 397 7.04 -20.74 -22.11
CA VAL A 397 6.90 -22.19 -21.93
C VAL A 397 8.26 -22.89 -21.98
N ASP A 398 9.11 -22.60 -22.98
CA ASP A 398 10.44 -23.19 -23.09
C ASP A 398 11.30 -22.87 -21.84
N PHE A 399 11.20 -21.65 -21.30
CA PHE A 399 11.89 -21.28 -20.06
C PHE A 399 11.32 -21.97 -18.82
N ALA A 400 10.01 -22.22 -18.73
CA ALA A 400 9.43 -22.99 -17.62
C ALA A 400 9.95 -24.45 -17.62
N TYR A 401 10.10 -25.07 -18.79
CA TYR A 401 10.74 -26.37 -18.92
C TYR A 401 12.21 -26.32 -18.49
N ALA A 402 12.98 -25.33 -18.95
CA ALA A 402 14.38 -25.16 -18.58
C ALA A 402 14.55 -24.93 -17.07
N TRP A 403 13.72 -24.05 -16.48
CA TRP A 403 13.67 -23.77 -15.04
C TRP A 403 13.49 -25.06 -14.23
N THR A 404 12.56 -25.92 -14.64
CA THR A 404 12.29 -27.19 -13.95
C THR A 404 13.53 -28.09 -13.92
N LEU A 405 14.28 -28.16 -15.02
CA LEU A 405 15.48 -28.97 -15.10
C LEU A 405 16.64 -28.39 -14.27
N LEU A 406 16.74 -27.06 -14.19
CA LEU A 406 17.81 -26.38 -13.44
C LEU A 406 17.57 -26.44 -11.93
N ASP A 407 16.35 -26.21 -11.48
CA ASP A 407 16.05 -26.03 -10.05
C ASP A 407 15.69 -27.33 -9.32
N TRP A 408 15.34 -28.40 -10.04
CA TRP A 408 14.91 -29.66 -9.44
C TRP A 408 16.01 -30.33 -8.61
N ASN A 409 15.71 -30.67 -7.35
CA ASN A 409 16.67 -31.29 -6.44
C ASN A 409 16.84 -32.82 -6.64
N GLY A 410 16.05 -33.44 -7.52
CA GLY A 410 16.07 -34.89 -7.74
C GLY A 410 15.14 -35.71 -6.83
N GLN A 411 14.45 -35.09 -5.87
CA GLN A 411 13.74 -35.77 -4.79
C GLN A 411 12.32 -35.23 -4.57
N ASP A 412 12.16 -34.15 -3.80
CA ASP A 412 10.86 -33.72 -3.27
C ASP A 412 10.66 -32.20 -3.21
N HIS A 413 11.59 -31.40 -3.73
CA HIS A 413 11.46 -29.94 -3.83
C HIS A 413 12.42 -29.34 -4.85
N PHE A 414 12.28 -28.04 -5.09
CA PHE A 414 13.20 -27.26 -5.91
C PHE A 414 14.08 -26.36 -5.04
N ARG A 415 15.31 -26.10 -5.50
CA ARG A 415 16.37 -25.44 -4.70
C ARG A 415 16.09 -23.95 -4.47
N LEU A 416 16.84 -23.31 -3.57
CA LEU A 416 16.78 -21.83 -3.43
C LEU A 416 17.41 -21.14 -4.66
N GLN A 417 18.55 -21.67 -5.10
CA GLN A 417 19.31 -21.23 -6.28
C GLN A 417 19.72 -22.46 -7.10
N TYR A 418 19.85 -22.31 -8.42
CA TYR A 418 20.13 -23.45 -9.32
C TYR A 418 21.43 -24.20 -9.01
N ASN A 419 22.43 -23.49 -8.47
CA ASN A 419 23.74 -24.04 -8.11
C ASN A 419 23.90 -24.33 -6.60
N ALA A 420 22.85 -24.17 -5.80
CA ALA A 420 22.88 -24.45 -4.38
C ALA A 420 22.83 -25.96 -4.09
N SER A 421 23.03 -26.35 -2.82
CA SER A 421 22.89 -27.76 -2.43
C SER A 421 21.44 -28.22 -2.54
N ASP A 422 21.26 -29.53 -2.77
CA ASP A 422 19.95 -30.19 -2.90
C ASP A 422 19.07 -30.11 -1.64
N SER A 423 19.63 -29.65 -0.52
CA SER A 423 18.92 -29.42 0.75
C SER A 423 18.34 -28.01 0.89
N THR A 424 18.75 -27.08 0.03
CA THR A 424 18.22 -25.71 0.04
C THR A 424 16.85 -25.67 -0.63
N TRP A 425 16.03 -24.71 -0.24
CA TRP A 425 14.68 -24.54 -0.78
C TRP A 425 14.23 -23.10 -0.55
N SER A 426 13.25 -22.65 -1.32
CA SER A 426 12.53 -21.39 -1.10
C SER A 426 11.07 -21.50 -1.50
N GLN A 427 10.23 -20.67 -0.90
CA GLN A 427 8.86 -20.48 -1.36
C GLN A 427 8.86 -20.03 -2.83
N LYS A 428 8.18 -20.77 -3.69
CA LYS A 428 7.92 -20.40 -5.09
C LYS A 428 6.70 -19.50 -5.19
N TYR A 429 6.61 -18.51 -4.30
CA TYR A 429 5.42 -17.68 -4.14
C TYR A 429 5.07 -16.89 -5.41
N ASN A 430 6.05 -16.61 -6.29
CA ASN A 430 5.80 -15.90 -7.55
C ASN A 430 4.91 -16.69 -8.52
N MET A 431 4.80 -18.02 -8.36
CA MET A 431 3.83 -18.83 -9.10
C MET A 431 2.38 -18.34 -8.88
N PHE A 432 2.08 -17.67 -7.77
CA PHE A 432 0.74 -17.10 -7.53
C PHE A 432 0.26 -16.23 -8.69
N TRP A 433 1.17 -15.47 -9.30
CA TRP A 433 0.81 -14.59 -10.41
C TRP A 433 0.33 -15.37 -11.64
N SER A 434 0.84 -16.57 -11.91
CA SER A 434 0.33 -17.39 -13.02
C SER A 434 -1.14 -17.76 -12.84
N PHE A 435 -1.64 -17.88 -11.60
CA PHE A 435 -3.06 -18.08 -11.33
C PHE A 435 -3.87 -16.82 -11.64
N VAL A 436 -3.37 -15.67 -11.19
CA VAL A 436 -4.04 -14.38 -11.36
C VAL A 436 -4.24 -14.07 -12.83
N ILE A 437 -3.22 -14.32 -13.67
CA ILE A 437 -3.29 -14.02 -15.12
C ILE A 437 -3.66 -15.21 -16.01
N GLY A 438 -3.98 -16.37 -15.42
CA GLY A 438 -4.47 -17.55 -16.15
C GLY A 438 -3.40 -18.29 -16.97
N LEU A 439 -2.15 -18.30 -16.50
CA LEU A 439 -1.01 -18.98 -17.11
C LEU A 439 -0.56 -20.27 -16.40
N ASP A 440 -1.13 -20.61 -15.23
CA ASP A 440 -0.69 -21.78 -14.45
C ASP A 440 -0.70 -23.08 -15.28
N ASP A 441 -1.83 -23.41 -15.92
CA ASP A 441 -1.94 -24.63 -16.72
C ASP A 441 -0.98 -24.65 -17.91
N VAL A 442 -0.77 -23.50 -18.56
CA VAL A 442 0.07 -23.36 -19.75
C VAL A 442 1.55 -23.47 -19.43
N LEU A 443 1.98 -22.85 -18.32
CA LEU A 443 3.39 -22.80 -17.94
C LEU A 443 3.80 -24.00 -17.08
N PHE A 444 2.93 -24.46 -16.18
CA PHE A 444 3.30 -25.38 -15.09
C PHE A 444 2.41 -26.62 -14.97
N GLY A 445 1.29 -26.70 -15.69
CA GLY A 445 0.29 -27.76 -15.56
C GLY A 445 0.86 -29.17 -15.74
N GLU A 446 1.69 -29.38 -16.75
CA GLU A 446 2.34 -30.68 -17.00
C GLU A 446 3.52 -30.96 -16.05
N LEU A 447 4.11 -29.91 -15.46
CA LEU A 447 5.33 -29.99 -14.66
C LEU A 447 5.05 -30.35 -13.20
N ARG A 448 3.81 -30.14 -12.73
CA ARG A 448 3.36 -30.44 -11.35
C ARG A 448 4.21 -29.79 -10.24
N ILE A 449 4.93 -28.71 -10.57
CA ILE A 449 5.84 -28.00 -9.66
C ILE A 449 5.14 -27.61 -8.37
N ARG A 450 3.94 -27.02 -8.51
CA ARG A 450 3.13 -26.58 -7.38
C ARG A 450 2.81 -27.72 -6.41
N ASP A 451 2.35 -28.86 -6.91
CA ASP A 451 1.96 -29.99 -6.06
C ASP A 451 3.17 -30.50 -5.26
N ILE A 452 4.36 -30.53 -5.88
CA ILE A 452 5.61 -30.93 -5.26
C ILE A 452 6.00 -29.95 -4.15
N GLU A 453 6.03 -28.66 -4.46
CA GLU A 453 6.39 -27.59 -3.52
C GLU A 453 5.42 -27.52 -2.33
N LEU A 454 4.10 -27.59 -2.57
CA LEU A 454 3.10 -27.57 -1.49
C LEU A 454 3.25 -28.77 -0.55
N ALA A 455 3.51 -29.97 -1.08
CA ALA A 455 3.75 -31.16 -0.28
C ALA A 455 5.06 -31.05 0.54
N TYR A 456 6.04 -30.30 0.04
CA TYR A 456 7.26 -30.01 0.77
C TYR A 456 7.02 -28.98 1.88
N TYR A 457 6.29 -27.89 1.60
CA TYR A 457 5.99 -26.83 2.57
C TYR A 457 5.20 -27.31 3.77
N GLU A 458 4.30 -28.29 3.59
CA GLU A 458 3.57 -28.92 4.70
C GLU A 458 4.53 -29.45 5.79
N LYS A 459 5.69 -29.97 5.38
CA LYS A 459 6.74 -30.48 6.28
C LYS A 459 7.59 -29.38 6.93
N LYS A 460 7.46 -28.13 6.48
CA LYS A 460 8.28 -26.98 6.89
C LYS A 460 7.50 -25.92 7.68
N LEU A 461 6.20 -26.12 7.88
CA LEU A 461 5.38 -25.22 8.67
C LEU A 461 5.84 -25.21 10.13
N ASN A 462 6.16 -24.02 10.62
CA ASN A 462 6.38 -23.74 12.03
C ASN A 462 5.06 -23.29 12.69
N GLN A 463 5.11 -23.06 14.00
CA GLN A 463 3.94 -22.67 14.79
C GLN A 463 3.24 -21.41 14.26
N PHE A 464 3.99 -20.42 13.78
CA PHE A 464 3.43 -19.14 13.35
C PHE A 464 3.44 -18.92 11.83
N GLY A 465 3.93 -19.89 11.04
CA GLY A 465 3.92 -19.75 9.59
C GLY A 465 4.96 -20.60 8.86
N LEU A 466 5.06 -20.37 7.55
CA LEU A 466 6.01 -21.00 6.66
C LEU A 466 7.22 -20.08 6.47
N PRO A 467 8.46 -20.50 6.78
CA PRO A 467 9.65 -19.72 6.45
C PRO A 467 9.78 -19.45 4.95
N LEU A 468 10.38 -18.31 4.58
CA LEU A 468 10.63 -17.94 3.19
C LEU A 468 11.50 -18.97 2.48
N ASP A 469 12.54 -19.46 3.15
CA ASP A 469 13.50 -20.39 2.58
C ASP A 469 14.36 -21.08 3.65
N SER A 470 15.32 -21.89 3.20
CA SER A 470 16.25 -22.64 4.06
C SER A 470 17.26 -21.82 4.87
N ARG A 471 17.36 -20.49 4.70
CA ARG A 471 18.34 -19.64 5.39
C ARG A 471 17.95 -19.32 6.84
N GLY A 472 16.66 -19.35 7.17
CA GLY A 472 16.18 -18.96 8.49
C GLY A 472 14.71 -19.27 8.74
N ALA A 473 14.18 -18.67 9.80
CA ALA A 473 12.79 -18.81 10.23
C ALA A 473 11.92 -17.61 9.85
N LEU A 474 12.45 -16.65 9.08
CA LEU A 474 11.70 -15.47 8.65
C LEU A 474 10.60 -15.84 7.68
N ALA A 475 9.43 -15.25 7.86
CA ALA A 475 8.31 -15.31 6.92
C ALA A 475 7.87 -13.91 6.53
N LYS A 476 7.26 -13.83 5.35
CA LYS A 476 6.56 -12.65 4.87
C LYS A 476 5.05 -12.94 4.76
N LEU A 477 4.21 -12.05 5.27
CA LEU A 477 2.74 -12.26 5.32
C LEU A 477 2.11 -12.42 3.93
N ASP A 478 2.48 -11.56 2.98
CA ASP A 478 2.01 -11.61 1.59
C ASP A 478 2.44 -12.90 0.89
N SER A 479 3.73 -13.24 0.91
CA SER A 479 4.24 -14.49 0.33
C SER A 479 3.54 -15.72 0.91
N SER A 480 3.34 -15.75 2.24
CA SER A 480 2.65 -16.88 2.89
C SER A 480 1.18 -16.99 2.45
N MET A 481 0.47 -15.88 2.27
CA MET A 481 -0.90 -15.91 1.75
C MET A 481 -0.95 -16.33 0.28
N TRP A 482 0.05 -15.96 -0.51
CA TRP A 482 0.16 -16.41 -1.91
C TRP A 482 0.32 -17.93 -1.97
N ILE A 483 1.14 -18.51 -1.09
CA ILE A 483 1.23 -19.97 -0.93
C ILE A 483 -0.12 -20.56 -0.54
N ALA A 484 -0.81 -19.99 0.46
CA ALA A 484 -2.16 -20.42 0.85
C ALA A 484 -3.14 -20.38 -0.35
N ALA A 485 -3.09 -19.33 -1.18
CA ALA A 485 -3.94 -19.20 -2.36
C ALA A 485 -3.67 -20.25 -3.44
N MET A 486 -2.43 -20.76 -3.53
CA MET A 486 -2.05 -21.79 -4.48
C MET A 486 -2.42 -23.22 -4.07
N THR A 487 -2.89 -23.46 -2.84
CA THR A 487 -3.25 -24.80 -2.32
C THR A 487 -4.47 -25.47 -2.99
N ARG A 488 -4.88 -25.09 -4.21
CA ARG A 488 -6.13 -25.52 -4.89
C ARG A 488 -6.45 -27.01 -4.67
N GLY A 489 -7.52 -27.27 -3.91
CA GLY A 489 -8.00 -28.62 -3.58
C GLY A 489 -7.57 -29.15 -2.19
N ASN A 490 -6.54 -28.56 -1.58
CA ASN A 490 -6.10 -28.85 -0.21
C ASN A 490 -6.58 -27.76 0.76
N THR A 491 -7.87 -27.84 1.12
CA THR A 491 -8.51 -26.85 2.01
C THR A 491 -7.94 -26.87 3.43
N GLU A 492 -7.42 -28.00 3.89
CA GLU A 492 -6.84 -28.15 5.23
C GLU A 492 -5.51 -27.41 5.34
N GLN A 493 -4.57 -27.65 4.42
CA GLN A 493 -3.30 -26.92 4.39
C GLN A 493 -3.51 -25.42 4.20
N ARG A 494 -4.46 -25.04 3.33
CA ARG A 494 -4.87 -23.64 3.15
C ARG A 494 -5.26 -23.00 4.47
N GLN A 495 -6.19 -23.64 5.19
CA GLN A 495 -6.72 -23.11 6.44
C GLN A 495 -5.63 -23.05 7.50
N GLN A 496 -4.77 -24.07 7.58
CA GLN A 496 -3.63 -24.07 8.50
C GLN A 496 -2.70 -22.87 8.27
N ILE A 497 -2.39 -22.52 7.01
CA ILE A 497 -1.57 -21.34 6.73
C ILE A 497 -2.31 -20.08 7.17
N VAL A 498 -3.58 -19.90 6.81
CA VAL A 498 -4.39 -18.73 7.21
C VAL A 498 -4.44 -18.58 8.73
N ASP A 499 -4.69 -19.67 9.46
CA ASP A 499 -4.77 -19.69 10.92
C ASP A 499 -3.42 -19.36 11.55
N ASN A 500 -2.31 -19.79 10.96
CA ASN A 500 -0.96 -19.43 11.42
C ASN A 500 -0.71 -17.92 11.27
N LEU A 501 -1.07 -17.32 10.13
CA LEU A 501 -0.93 -15.87 9.91
C LEU A 501 -1.81 -15.08 10.88
N TYR A 502 -3.04 -15.54 11.13
CA TYR A 502 -3.91 -14.97 12.15
C TYR A 502 -3.29 -15.08 13.53
N THR A 503 -2.76 -16.25 13.88
CA THR A 503 -2.15 -16.50 15.19
C THR A 503 -0.95 -15.57 15.41
N PHE A 504 -0.10 -15.35 14.41
CA PHE A 504 0.96 -14.34 14.48
C PHE A 504 0.38 -12.95 14.77
N ALA A 505 -0.54 -12.46 13.93
CA ALA A 505 -1.10 -11.12 14.05
C ALA A 505 -1.86 -10.90 15.39
N HIS A 506 -2.49 -11.96 15.91
CA HIS A 506 -3.27 -11.92 17.15
C HIS A 506 -2.40 -12.02 18.41
N SER A 507 -1.34 -12.85 18.38
CA SER A 507 -0.57 -13.21 19.58
C SER A 507 0.81 -12.55 19.69
N THR A 508 1.30 -11.89 18.63
CA THR A 508 2.60 -11.23 18.64
C THR A 508 2.74 -10.29 19.85
N PRO A 509 3.87 -10.27 20.57
CA PRO A 509 4.11 -9.35 21.68
C PRO A 509 4.38 -7.92 21.20
N THR A 510 4.73 -7.73 19.93
CA THR A 510 5.08 -6.43 19.37
C THR A 510 3.82 -5.56 19.23
N ARG A 511 3.90 -4.30 19.68
CA ARG A 511 2.77 -3.34 19.71
C ARG A 511 2.99 -2.21 18.69
N ILE A 512 3.21 -2.61 17.45
CA ILE A 512 3.38 -1.74 16.28
C ILE A 512 2.27 -2.04 15.26
N PRO A 513 2.03 -1.18 14.24
CA PRO A 513 1.21 -1.56 13.10
C PRO A 513 1.71 -2.87 12.48
N LEU A 514 0.80 -3.69 11.94
CA LEU A 514 1.12 -5.07 11.55
C LEU A 514 2.33 -5.11 10.61
N SER A 515 3.32 -5.88 11.04
CA SER A 515 4.56 -6.14 10.30
C SER A 515 4.30 -7.17 9.21
N ASP A 516 4.91 -6.98 8.06
CA ASP A 516 4.97 -7.97 6.98
C ASP A 516 6.03 -9.04 7.22
N VAL A 517 7.13 -8.75 7.93
CA VAL A 517 8.22 -9.71 8.19
C VAL A 517 8.31 -10.08 9.67
N TYR A 518 8.33 -11.38 9.95
CA TYR A 518 8.31 -11.92 11.31
C TYR A 518 9.01 -13.28 11.41
N ASP A 519 9.37 -13.66 12.63
CA ASP A 519 9.94 -14.98 12.92
C ASP A 519 8.82 -16.00 13.18
N THR A 520 8.81 -17.08 12.39
CA THR A 520 7.77 -18.13 12.43
C THR A 520 7.85 -19.06 13.65
N THR A 521 8.92 -18.96 14.44
CA THR A 521 9.13 -19.74 15.68
C THR A 521 8.85 -18.93 16.93
N THR A 522 9.19 -17.64 16.94
CA THR A 522 9.03 -16.79 18.13
C THR A 522 7.79 -15.90 18.09
N ASN A 523 7.19 -15.64 16.92
CA ASN A 523 6.13 -14.64 16.64
C ASN A 523 6.52 -13.17 16.78
N GLU A 524 7.81 -12.87 16.82
CA GLU A 524 8.33 -11.51 16.89
C GLU A 524 8.38 -10.88 15.49
N ALA A 525 7.85 -9.65 15.37
CA ALA A 525 8.09 -8.82 14.19
C ALA A 525 9.59 -8.49 14.07
N VAL A 526 10.16 -8.67 12.88
CA VAL A 526 11.62 -8.51 12.65
C VAL A 526 11.92 -7.23 11.89
N TYR A 527 11.27 -7.02 10.76
CA TYR A 527 11.48 -5.86 9.90
C TYR A 527 10.15 -5.22 9.53
N PHE A 528 10.22 -3.92 9.23
CA PHE A 528 9.15 -3.13 8.65
C PHE A 528 7.88 -3.02 9.52
N THR A 529 7.06 -2.02 9.21
CA THR A 529 5.76 -1.83 9.84
C THR A 529 4.89 -0.97 8.95
N ALA A 530 3.57 -1.15 9.00
CA ALA A 530 2.63 -0.33 8.25
C ALA A 530 2.81 -0.38 6.70
N ARG A 531 3.56 -1.36 6.15
CA ARG A 531 3.78 -1.48 4.70
C ARG A 531 2.49 -1.84 3.95
N PRO A 532 2.26 -1.27 2.76
CA PRO A 532 1.11 -1.61 1.92
C PRO A 532 1.20 -2.99 1.27
N VAL A 533 2.36 -3.66 1.34
CA VAL A 533 2.56 -5.04 0.87
C VAL A 533 1.55 -6.02 1.47
N LEU A 534 0.98 -5.71 2.64
CA LEU A 534 -0.08 -6.50 3.26
C LEU A 534 -1.39 -6.59 2.46
N GLY A 535 -1.53 -5.82 1.37
CA GLY A 535 -2.56 -6.04 0.36
C GLY A 535 -2.49 -7.44 -0.27
N GLY A 536 -1.35 -8.13 -0.14
CA GLY A 536 -1.17 -9.51 -0.58
C GLY A 536 -2.05 -10.50 0.16
N LEU A 537 -2.53 -10.15 1.36
CA LEU A 537 -3.47 -10.99 2.13
C LEU A 537 -4.82 -11.18 1.39
N HIS A 538 -5.16 -10.30 0.45
CA HIS A 538 -6.35 -10.43 -0.41
C HIS A 538 -6.20 -11.49 -1.51
N ALA A 539 -5.08 -12.22 -1.60
CA ALA A 539 -4.84 -13.21 -2.65
C ALA A 539 -5.92 -14.31 -2.74
N LEU A 540 -6.40 -14.82 -1.59
CA LEU A 540 -7.51 -15.79 -1.59
C LEU A 540 -8.81 -15.18 -2.12
N ASP A 541 -9.12 -13.96 -1.68
CA ASP A 541 -10.30 -13.23 -2.13
C ASP A 541 -10.25 -12.88 -3.62
N LEU A 542 -9.07 -12.56 -4.14
CA LEU A 542 -8.85 -12.30 -5.56
C LEU A 542 -9.10 -13.54 -6.43
N LEU A 543 -8.68 -14.73 -6.00
CA LEU A 543 -8.89 -15.95 -6.77
C LEU A 543 -10.31 -16.51 -6.65
N ALA A 544 -11.16 -15.93 -5.78
CA ALA A 544 -12.55 -16.34 -5.57
C ALA A 544 -13.55 -15.62 -6.50
N ILE A 545 -13.09 -14.68 -7.33
CA ILE A 545 -13.88 -13.84 -8.25
C ILE A 545 -13.41 -14.00 -9.68
#